data_AF-A0A328TN50-F1
#
_entry.id   AF-A0A328TN50-F1
#
_cell.length_a   1.000
_cell.length_b   1.000
_cell.length_c   1.000
_cell.angle_alpha   90.00
_cell.angle_beta   90.00
_cell.angle_gamma   90.00
#
_symmetry.space_group_name_H-M   'P 1'
#
loop_
_entity.id
_entity.type
_entity.pdbx_description
1 polymer ?
#
loop_
_entity_poly.entity_id
_entity_poly.type
_entity_poly.pdbx_seq_one_letter_code
_entity_poly.pdbx_strand_id
1 'polypeptide(L)' 'MEKPATDALYPIVYTRCIVVKIRQNGSVINKAVFLAPGINTEGQKELPGMWLAENEGAKFMVRRLNRLF' A
#
# COMPACT_ATOMS: atom_id res chain seq x y z
N MET A 1 -1.10 3.59 -14.37
CA MET A 1 0.03 4.51 -14.15
C MET A 1 0.98 3.84 -13.15
N GLU A 2 1.60 2.75 -13.58
CA GLU A 2 2.62 2.03 -12.80
C GLU A 2 3.96 2.61 -13.26
N LYS A 3 4.61 3.40 -12.41
CA LYS A 3 6.01 3.76 -12.61
C LYS A 3 6.82 2.55 -12.13
N PRO A 4 7.57 1.85 -13.00
CA PRO A 4 8.49 0.83 -12.52
C PRO A 4 9.57 1.56 -11.72
N ALA A 5 9.68 1.25 -10.42
CA ALA A 5 10.66 1.88 -9.55
C ALA A 5 12.06 1.38 -9.95
N THR A 6 12.81 2.22 -10.64
CA THR A 6 14.27 2.19 -10.69
C THR A 6 14.81 2.39 -9.28
N ASP A 7 15.45 1.36 -8.70
CA ASP A 7 16.43 1.38 -7.61
C ASP A 7 16.20 2.36 -6.43
N ALA A 8 14.95 2.65 -6.07
CA ALA A 8 14.63 3.57 -4.97
C ALA A 8 14.71 2.83 -3.63
N LEU A 9 15.75 3.12 -2.85
CA LEU A 9 15.92 2.58 -1.50
C LEU A 9 15.10 3.38 -0.49
N TYR A 10 14.24 2.70 0.26
CA TYR A 10 13.49 3.26 1.38
C TYR A 10 13.94 2.61 2.69
N PRO A 11 14.89 3.21 3.44
CA PRO A 11 15.41 2.63 4.67
C PRO A 11 14.35 2.38 5.75
N ILE A 12 13.26 3.16 5.74
CA ILE A 12 12.14 3.01 6.68
C ILE A 12 10.85 2.96 5.86
N VAL A 13 10.03 1.93 6.10
CA VAL A 13 8.69 1.79 5.53
C VAL A 13 7.69 1.55 6.65
N TYR A 14 6.66 2.39 6.71
CA TYR A 14 5.52 2.17 7.61
C TYR A 14 4.42 1.44 6.88
N THR A 15 3.80 0.47 7.53
CA THR A 15 2.73 -0.34 6.96
C THR A 15 1.42 -0.06 7.68
N ARG A 16 0.40 0.40 6.95
CA ARG A 16 -0.94 0.63 7.51
C ARG A 16 -2.02 -0.06 6.68
N CYS A 17 -3.03 -0.59 7.35
CA CYS A 17 -4.27 -1.05 6.75
C CYS A 17 -5.42 -0.18 7.28
N ILE A 18 -6.28 0.30 6.38
CA ILE A 18 -7.49 1.05 6.71
C ILE A 18 -8.66 0.36 6.04
N VAL A 19 -9.73 0.10 6.80
CA VAL A 19 -10.97 -0.46 6.26
C VAL A 19 -11.90 0.68 5.89
N VAL A 20 -12.28 0.75 4.63
CA VAL A 20 -13.18 1.78 4.11
C VAL A 20 -14.47 1.14 3.62
N LYS A 21 -15.59 1.82 3.90
CA LYS A 21 -16.88 1.46 3.33
C LYS A 21 -16.99 2.10 1.95
N ILE A 22 -17.15 1.28 0.93
CA ILE A 22 -17.36 1.75 -0.44
C ILE A 22 -18.71 1.27 -0.96
N ARG A 23 -19.33 2.08 -1.82
CA ARG A 23 -20.55 1.69 -2.51
C ARG A 23 -20.16 1.02 -3.83
N GLN A 24 -20.48 -0.27 -3.97
CA GLN A 24 -20.25 -1.04 -5.19
C GLN A 24 -21.54 -1.76 -5.56
N ASN A 25 -22.01 -1.58 -6.79
CA ASN A 25 -23.22 -2.21 -7.33
C ASN A 25 -24.47 -2.02 -6.44
N GLY A 26 -24.68 -0.81 -5.93
CA GLY A 26 -25.83 -0.47 -5.08
C GLY A 26 -25.67 -0.81 -3.59
N SER A 27 -24.74 -1.71 -3.25
CA SER A 27 -24.48 -2.16 -1.88
C SER A 27 -23.25 -1.48 -1.27
N VAL A 28 -23.27 -1.27 0.05
CA VAL A 28 -22.10 -0.79 0.79
C VAL A 28 -21.31 -2.00 1.29
N ILE A 29 -20.06 -2.11 0.87
CA ILE A 29 -19.14 -3.18 1.26
C ILE A 29 -17.89 -2.61 1.93
N ASN A 30 -17.29 -3.40 2.81
CA ASN A 30 -15.99 -3.06 3.40
C ASN A 30 -14.89 -3.49 2.43
N LYS A 31 -13.91 -2.62 2.20
CA LYS A 31 -12.65 -2.97 1.53
C LYS A 31 -11.46 -2.51 2.35
N ALA A 32 -10.38 -3.26 2.28
CA ALA A 32 -9.13 -2.92 2.92
C ALA A 32 -8.27 -2.09 1.97
N VAL A 33 -7.71 -0.99 2.47
CA VAL A 33 -6.71 -0.16 1.79
C VAL A 33 -5.40 -0.30 2.54
N PHE A 34 -4.41 -0.84 1.84
CA PHE A 34 -3.04 -0.97 2.35
C PHE A 34 -2.21 0.20 1.86
N LEU A 35 -1.55 0.87 2.80
CA LEU A 35 -0.65 2.00 2.57
C LEU A 35 0.75 1.61 3.04
N ALA A 36 1.75 1.95 2.22
CA ALA A 36 3.16 1.74 2.54
C ALA A 36 3.96 3.03 2.33
N PRO A 37 3.76 4.08 3.15
CA PRO A 37 4.62 5.26 3.11
C PRO A 37 6.05 4.93 3.56
N GLY A 38 7.01 5.48 2.84
CA GLY A 38 8.44 5.26 3.06
C GLY A 38 9.19 6.56 3.31
N ILE A 39 10.34 6.46 3.96
CA ILE A 39 11.34 7.52 4.05
C ILE A 39 12.44 7.17 3.06
N ASN A 40 12.76 8.07 2.14
CA ASN A 40 13.88 7.88 1.21
C ASN A 40 15.23 8.15 1.90
N THR A 41 16.33 7.95 1.20
CA THR A 41 17.70 8.18 1.74
C THR A 41 17.99 9.65 2.09
N GLU A 42 17.20 10.59 1.57
CA GLU A 42 17.27 12.03 1.88
C GLU A 42 16.41 12.40 3.11
N GLY A 43 15.73 11.43 3.73
CA GLY A 43 14.87 11.67 4.89
C GLY A 43 13.48 12.21 4.54
N GLN A 44 13.11 12.22 3.25
CA GLN A 44 11.81 12.72 2.80
C GLN A 44 10.74 11.62 2.84
N LYS A 45 9.54 11.99 3.30
CA LYS A 45 8.36 11.13 3.31
C LYS A 45 7.77 11.04 1.91
N GLU A 46 7.62 9.83 1.40
CA GLU A 46 6.98 9.54 0.13
C GLU A 46 5.92 8.44 0.31
N LEU A 47 5.03 8.28 -0.68
CA LEU A 47 4.07 7.16 -0.73
C LEU A 47 4.42 6.18 -1.87
N PRO A 48 5.39 5.26 -1.65
CA PRO A 48 5.77 4.24 -2.62
C PRO A 48 4.64 3.32 -3.05
N GLY A 49 3.64 3.09 -2.19
CA GLY A 49 2.66 2.05 -2.41
C GLY A 49 1.29 2.31 -1.79
N MET A 50 0.25 2.08 -2.59
CA MET A 50 -1.13 1.99 -2.16
C MET A 50 -1.85 0.88 -2.93
N TRP A 51 -2.56 0.01 -2.21
CA TRP A 51 -3.31 -1.09 -2.81
C TRP A 51 -4.65 -1.29 -2.14
N LEU A 52 -5.66 -1.55 -2.96
CA LEU A 52 -6.98 -1.97 -2.51
C LEU A 52 -7.04 -3.50 -2.49
N ALA A 53 -7.65 -4.06 -1.46
CA ALA A 53 -7.87 -5.48 -1.31
C ALA A 53 -9.29 -5.75 -0.82
N GLU A 54 -9.78 -6.95 -1.12
CA GLU A 54 -11.07 -7.41 -0.63
C GLU A 54 -11.01 -7.75 0.86
N ASN A 55 -9.83 -8.15 1.36
CA ASN A 55 -9.65 -8.69 2.71
C ASN A 55 -8.49 -7.98 3.42
N GLU A 56 -8.54 -7.91 4.75
CA GLU A 56 -7.51 -7.30 5.62
C GLU A 56 -6.25 -8.17 5.83
N GLY A 57 -6.13 -9.28 5.10
CA GLY A 57 -5.10 -10.29 5.34
C GLY A 57 -3.67 -9.78 5.10
N ALA A 58 -2.79 -9.98 6.09
CA ALA A 58 -1.37 -9.63 6.01
C ALA A 58 -0.64 -10.29 4.82
N LYS A 59 -1.13 -11.45 4.35
CA LYS A 59 -0.58 -12.16 3.18
C LYS A 59 -0.61 -11.31 1.90
N PHE A 60 -1.66 -10.50 1.71
CA PHE A 60 -1.74 -9.60 0.56
C PHE A 60 -0.71 -8.47 0.67
N MET A 61 -0.54 -7.92 1.87
CA MET A 61 0.41 -6.86 2.16
C MET A 61 1.86 -7.30 1.95
N VAL A 62 2.26 -8.43 2.52
CA VAL A 62 3.61 -9.00 2.37
C VAL A 62 3.93 -9.25 0.89
N ARG A 63 2.98 -9.81 0.13
CA ARG A 63 3.17 -10.02 -1.31
C ARG A 63 3.38 -8.73 -2.10
N ARG A 64 2.82 -7.60 -1.66
CA ARG A 64 3.02 -6.28 -2.31
C ARG A 64 4.33 -5.62 -1.88
N LEU A 65 4.71 -5.74 -0.61
CA LEU A 65 6.00 -5.26 -0.12
C LEU A 65 7.18 -5.96 -0.80
N ASN A 66 7.10 -7.28 -1.03
CA ASN A 66 8.11 -8.04 -1.78
C ASN A 66 8.28 -7.60 -3.24
N ARG A 67 7.43 -6.71 -3.77
CA ARG A 67 7.61 -6.12 -5.11
C ARG A 67 8.25 -4.72 -5.06
N LEU A 68 8.37 -4.13 -3.87
CA LEU A 68 9.00 -2.82 -3.65
C LEU A 68 10.47 -2.94 -3.21
N PHE A 69 10.89 -4.12 -2.76
CA PHE A 69 12.28 -4.51 -2.51
C PHE A 69 12.75 -5.43 -3.63
#